data_AF-A0A7K9I309-F1
#
_entry.id   AF-A0A7K9I309-F1
#
_cell.length_a   1.000
_cell.length_b   1.000
_cell.length_c   1.000
_cell.angle_alpha   90.00
_cell.angle_beta   90.00
_cell.angle_gamma   90.00
#
_symmetry.space_group_name_H-M   'P 1'
#
loop_
_entity.id
_entity.type
_entity.pdbx_description
1 polymer ?
#
loop_
_entity_poly.entity_id
_entity_poly.type
_entity_poly.pdbx_seq_one_letter_code
_entity_poly.pdbx_strand_id
1 'polypeptide(L)'
;VLATDMSKHMSLLADLKTMVETKKVTSSGVLLLDNYTDRIQVLRNMVHCADLSNPTKSLELYRQWTDRIMEEFFQQGDKERERGMEISPMCDKHTASVEKSQ
;
A
#
# COMPACT_ATOMS: atom_id res chain seq x y z
N VAL A 1 -4.71 -3.42 11.32
CA VAL A 1 -3.31 -3.16 11.71
C VAL A 1 -2.38 -4.22 11.14
N LEU A 2 -2.36 -5.48 11.61
CA LEU A 2 -1.42 -6.49 11.04
C LEU A 2 -1.52 -6.67 9.50
N ALA A 3 -2.69 -6.42 8.92
CA ALA A 3 -2.90 -6.47 7.48
C ALA A 3 -2.32 -5.26 6.70
N THR A 4 -1.74 -4.25 7.34
CA THR A 4 -1.05 -3.15 6.64
C THR A 4 0.42 -3.45 6.39
N ASP A 5 0.93 -4.58 6.89
CA ASP A 5 2.27 -5.07 6.57
C ASP A 5 2.38 -5.36 5.06
N MET A 6 3.25 -4.62 4.36
CA MET A 6 3.46 -4.74 2.92
C MET A 6 3.94 -6.14 2.49
N SER A 7 4.55 -6.92 3.39
CA SER A 7 4.89 -8.33 3.12
C SER A 7 3.66 -9.21 2.86
N LYS A 8 2.46 -8.76 3.29
CA LYS A 8 1.18 -9.46 3.13
C LYS A 8 0.37 -8.98 1.94
N HIS A 9 0.83 -7.95 1.22
CA HIS A 9 0.07 -7.31 0.14
C HIS A 9 -0.43 -8.33 -0.90
N MET A 10 0.42 -9.23 -1.36
CA MET A 10 0.05 -10.21 -2.40
C MET A 10 -0.99 -11.22 -1.91
N SER A 11 -0.94 -11.63 -0.63
CA SER A 11 -1.95 -12.50 -0.03
C SER A 11 -3.30 -11.79 0.06
N LEU A 12 -3.32 -10.55 0.56
CA LEU A 12 -4.55 -9.75 0.65
C LEU A 12 -5.19 -9.53 -0.72
N LEU A 13 -4.37 -9.26 -1.73
CA LEU A 13 -4.83 -9.08 -3.11
C LEU A 13 -5.38 -10.38 -3.71
N ALA A 14 -4.73 -11.52 -3.48
CA ALA A 14 -5.21 -12.82 -3.95
C ALA A 14 -6.58 -13.15 -3.35
N ASP A 15 -6.72 -13.01 -2.04
CA ASP A 15 -7.98 -13.25 -1.35
C ASP A 15 -9.08 -12.31 -1.89
N LEU A 16 -8.77 -11.02 -2.06
CA LEU A 16 -9.72 -10.04 -2.60
C LEU A 16 -10.19 -10.39 -4.02
N LYS A 17 -9.29 -10.87 -4.90
CA LYS A 17 -9.65 -11.35 -6.24
C LYS A 17 -10.64 -12.51 -6.17
N THR A 18 -10.36 -13.53 -5.36
CA THR A 18 -11.26 -14.67 -5.17
C THR A 18 -12.62 -14.24 -4.63
N MET A 19 -12.66 -13.26 -3.73
CA MET A 19 -13.92 -12.70 -3.23
C MET A 19 -14.71 -11.98 -4.33
N VAL A 20 -14.05 -11.24 -5.22
CA VAL A 20 -14.72 -10.57 -6.35
C VAL A 20 -15.28 -11.58 -7.34
N GLU A 21 -14.59 -12.70 -7.58
CA GLU A 21 -15.04 -13.79 -8.45
C GLU A 21 -16.26 -14.54 -7.87
N THR A 22 -16.33 -14.69 -6.55
CA THR A 22 -17.39 -15.43 -5.85
C THR A 22 -18.48 -14.53 -5.25
N LYS A 23 -18.44 -13.22 -5.54
CA LYS A 23 -19.30 -12.23 -4.91
C LYS A 23 -20.78 -12.53 -5.13
N LYS A 24 -21.57 -12.33 -4.08
CA LYS A 24 -23.03 -12.30 -4.15
C LYS A 24 -23.49 -10.86 -3.94
N VAL A 25 -24.44 -10.42 -4.75
CA VAL A 25 -25.05 -9.10 -4.62
C VAL A 25 -26.55 -9.25 -4.42
N THR A 26 -27.10 -8.38 -3.59
CA THR A 26 -28.56 -8.23 -3.45
C THR A 26 -29.17 -7.70 -4.75
N SER A 27 -30.50 -7.76 -4.85
CA SER A 27 -31.26 -7.14 -5.95
C SER A 27 -31.04 -5.63 -6.07
N SER A 28 -30.67 -4.94 -4.97
CA SER A 28 -30.29 -3.53 -4.97
C SER A 28 -28.82 -3.28 -5.30
N GLY A 29 -28.05 -4.31 -5.69
CA GLY A 29 -26.64 -4.19 -6.05
C GLY A 29 -25.66 -4.07 -4.87
N VAL A 30 -26.14 -4.25 -3.62
CA VAL A 30 -25.29 -4.22 -2.41
C VAL A 30 -24.62 -5.57 -2.22
N LEU A 31 -23.31 -5.55 -1.92
CA LEU A 31 -22.50 -6.74 -1.65
C LEU A 31 -22.99 -7.49 -0.41
N LEU A 32 -23.18 -8.80 -0.53
CA LEU A 32 -23.52 -9.70 0.58
C LEU A 32 -22.26 -10.31 1.17
N LEU A 33 -22.10 -10.17 2.49
CA LEU A 33 -20.97 -10.68 3.27
C LEU A 33 -21.54 -11.45 4.47
N ASP A 34 -21.91 -12.71 4.23
CA ASP A 34 -22.78 -13.50 5.12
C ASP A 34 -22.06 -14.01 6.38
N ASN A 35 -20.73 -14.08 6.35
CA ASN A 35 -19.93 -14.61 7.45
C ASN A 35 -18.88 -13.60 7.94
N TYR A 36 -18.26 -13.89 9.09
CA TYR A 36 -17.22 -13.04 9.65
C TYR A 36 -15.96 -12.98 8.75
N THR A 37 -15.57 -14.11 8.15
CA THR A 37 -14.38 -14.23 7.31
C THR A 37 -14.43 -13.27 6.12
N ASP A 38 -15.55 -13.21 5.41
CA ASP A 38 -15.72 -12.31 4.28
C ASP A 38 -15.69 -10.84 4.74
N ARG A 39 -16.39 -10.52 5.82
CA ARG A 39 -16.42 -9.16 6.38
C ARG A 39 -15.03 -8.68 6.82
N ILE A 40 -14.28 -9.52 7.56
CA ILE A 40 -12.96 -9.12 8.04
C ILE A 40 -11.96 -8.99 6.90
N GLN A 41 -12.07 -9.81 5.86
CA GLN A 41 -11.23 -9.72 4.67
C GLN A 41 -11.49 -8.42 3.88
N VAL A 42 -12.75 -8.00 3.73
CA VAL A 42 -13.09 -6.69 3.14
C VAL A 42 -12.52 -5.56 3.97
N LEU A 43 -12.69 -5.57 5.30
CA LEU A 43 -12.20 -4.50 6.17
C LEU A 43 -10.67 -4.41 6.18
N ARG A 44 -9.96 -5.54 6.15
CA ARG A 44 -8.49 -5.56 6.02
C ARG A 44 -8.04 -4.91 4.71
N ASN A 45 -8.67 -5.28 3.59
CA ASN A 45 -8.38 -4.68 2.29
C ASN A 45 -8.76 -3.20 2.25
N MET A 46 -9.88 -2.79 2.85
CA MET A 46 -10.30 -1.39 2.92
C MET A 46 -9.26 -0.52 3.62
N VAL A 47 -8.74 -0.96 4.77
CA VAL A 47 -7.68 -0.25 5.48
C VAL A 47 -6.37 -0.27 4.67
N HIS A 48 -6.02 -1.38 4.03
CA HIS A 48 -4.82 -1.48 3.17
C HIS A 48 -4.89 -0.56 1.95
N CYS A 49 -6.06 -0.46 1.31
CA CYS A 49 -6.29 0.49 0.23
C CYS A 49 -6.24 1.94 0.70
N ALA A 50 -6.71 2.22 1.92
CA ALA A 50 -6.59 3.56 2.50
C ALA A 50 -5.11 3.93 2.74
N ASP A 51 -4.30 2.99 3.20
CA ASP A 51 -2.85 3.16 3.42
C ASP A 51 -2.11 3.41 2.09
N LEU A 52 -2.48 2.69 1.04
CA LEU A 52 -1.92 2.84 -0.32
C LEU A 52 -2.64 3.90 -1.17
N SER A 53 -3.43 4.79 -0.56
CA SER A 53 -4.31 5.71 -1.31
C SER A 53 -3.61 6.96 -1.84
N ASN A 54 -2.34 7.20 -1.55
CA ASN A 54 -1.65 8.44 -1.96
C ASN A 54 -1.72 8.68 -3.48
N PRO A 55 -1.43 7.69 -4.35
CA PRO A 55 -1.50 7.87 -5.81
C PRO A 55 -2.92 8.04 -6.36
N THR A 56 -3.96 7.82 -5.55
CA THR A 56 -5.36 7.95 -5.97
C THR A 56 -5.96 9.32 -5.67
N LYS A 57 -5.22 10.19 -4.96
CA LYS A 57 -5.64 11.57 -4.67
C LYS A 57 -5.33 12.49 -5.84
N SER A 58 -5.85 13.73 -5.77
CA SER A 58 -5.47 14.78 -6.72
C SER A 58 -3.95 14.93 -6.78
N LEU A 59 -3.40 15.20 -7.97
CA LEU A 59 -1.96 15.27 -8.20
C LEU A 59 -1.23 16.19 -7.21
N GLU A 60 -1.83 17.32 -6.84
CA GLU A 60 -1.28 18.23 -5.84
C GLU A 60 -1.01 17.56 -4.48
N LEU A 61 -1.97 16.77 -4.00
CA LEU A 61 -1.85 16.03 -2.74
C LEU A 61 -0.90 14.86 -2.89
N TYR A 62 -0.99 14.13 -4.01
CA TYR A 62 -0.12 12.99 -4.26
C TYR A 62 1.36 13.41 -4.24
N ARG A 63 1.72 14.50 -4.92
CA ARG A 63 3.10 15.02 -4.94
C ARG A 63 3.62 15.33 -3.52
N GLN A 64 2.80 15.96 -2.69
CA GLN A 64 3.18 16.22 -1.29
C GLN A 64 3.45 14.94 -0.50
N TRP A 65 2.70 13.85 -0.76
CA TRP A 65 2.97 12.55 -0.15
C TRP A 65 4.24 11.89 -0.70
N THR A 66 4.47 11.99 -2.01
CA THR A 66 5.70 11.51 -2.65
C THR A 66 6.93 12.22 -2.09
N ASP A 67 6.89 13.54 -1.91
CA ASP A 67 8.01 14.30 -1.35
C ASP A 67 8.34 13.83 0.08
N ARG A 68 7.30 13.63 0.91
CA ARG A 68 7.46 13.17 2.30
C ARG A 68 8.03 11.75 2.40
N ILE A 69 7.55 10.81 1.59
CA ILE A 69 8.06 9.43 1.65
C ILE A 69 9.50 9.34 1.10
N MET A 70 9.83 10.12 0.08
CA MET A 70 11.21 10.17 -0.42
C MET A 70 12.16 10.82 0.59
N GLU A 71 11.73 11.88 1.29
CA GLU A 71 12.49 12.46 2.40
C GLU A 71 12.79 11.42 3.48
N GLU A 72 11.79 10.64 3.89
CA GLU A 72 11.95 9.56 4.88
C GLU A 72 12.92 8.47 4.40
N PHE A 73 12.81 8.03 3.14
CA PHE A 73 13.71 7.05 2.54
C PHE A 73 15.15 7.55 2.48
N PHE A 74 15.36 8.81 2.12
CA PHE A 74 16.70 9.39 2.08
C PHE A 74 17.32 9.54 3.48
N GLN A 75 16.51 9.87 4.49
CA GLN A 75 16.96 9.87 5.88
C GLN A 75 17.35 8.47 6.36
N GLN A 76 16.65 7.41 5.90
CA GLN A 76 17.08 6.03 6.15
C GLN A 76 18.41 5.73 5.44
N GLY A 77 18.56 6.08 4.16
CA GLY A 77 19.78 5.83 3.40
C GLY A 77 21.01 6.56 3.95
N ASP A 78 20.84 7.78 4.48
CA ASP A 78 21.92 8.50 5.16
C ASP A 78 22.39 7.74 6.43
N LYS A 79 21.45 7.19 7.23
CA LYS A 79 21.79 6.36 8.40
C LYS A 79 22.45 5.02 8.01
N GLU A 80 22.02 4.40 6.91
CA GLU A 80 22.63 3.17 6.38
C GLU A 80 24.08 3.45 5.95
N ARG A 81 24.30 4.57 5.23
CA ARG A 81 25.64 5.01 4.80
C ARG A 81 26.56 5.28 5.99
N GLU A 82 26.09 6.00 7.01
CA GLU A 82 26.85 6.29 8.23
C GLU A 82 27.29 5.02 8.98
N ARG A 83 26.48 3.96 8.89
CA ARG A 83 26.76 2.66 9.52
C ARG A 83 27.58 1.73 8.63
N GLY A 84 27.96 2.14 7.42
CA GLY A 84 28.66 1.30 6.44
C GLY A 84 27.81 0.12 5.94
N MET A 85 26.49 0.24 5.99
CA MET A 85 25.55 -0.75 5.46
C MET A 85 25.33 -0.53 3.96
N GLU A 86 24.90 -1.59 3.27
CA GLU A 86 24.34 -1.44 1.92
C GLU A 86 23.09 -0.55 2.00
N ILE A 87 23.01 0.47 1.14
CA ILE A 87 21.88 1.39 1.12
C ILE A 87 20.68 0.68 0.47
N SER A 88 19.54 0.72 1.14
CA SER A 88 18.29 0.10 0.69
C SER A 88 17.84 0.67 -0.67
N PRO A 89 17.14 -0.12 -1.51
CA PRO A 89 16.52 0.39 -2.72
C PRO A 89 15.69 1.65 -2.45
N MET A 90 15.74 2.62 -3.36
CA MET A 90 15.06 3.93 -3.24
C MET A 90 15.58 4.87 -2.16
N CYS A 91 16.48 4.44 -1.28
CA CYS A 91 16.93 5.24 -0.14
C CYS A 91 18.19 6.08 -0.43
N ASP A 92 18.83 5.91 -1.60
CA ASP A 92 19.97 6.75 -1.98
C ASP A 92 19.55 7.97 -2.82
N LYS A 93 19.62 9.16 -2.20
CA LYS A 93 19.31 10.45 -2.84
C LYS A 93 20.18 10.79 -4.06
N HIS A 94 21.31 10.11 -4.25
CA HIS A 94 22.19 10.36 -5.39
C HIS A 94 21.87 9.50 -6.62
N THR A 95 21.10 8.42 -6.45
CA THR A 95 20.82 7.44 -7.51
C THR A 95 19.33 7.16 -7.71
N ALA A 96 18.48 7.52 -6.75
CA ALA A 96 17.04 7.32 -6.85
C ALA A 96 16.42 8.12 -8.01
N SER A 97 15.62 7.43 -8.83
CA SER A 97 14.75 8.06 -9.83
C SER A 97 13.32 8.05 -9.29
N VAL A 98 12.87 9.17 -8.74
CA VAL A 98 11.58 9.28 -8.04
C VAL A 98 10.42 8.94 -8.97
N GLU A 99 10.44 9.47 -10.19
CA GLU A 99 9.35 9.35 -11.15
C GLU A 99 9.19 7.93 -11.71
N LYS A 100 10.27 7.16 -11.79
CA LYS A 100 10.22 5.76 -12.26
C LYS A 100 9.70 4.79 -11.20
N SER A 101 9.77 5.19 -9.94
CA SER A 101 9.41 4.36 -8.80
C SER A 101 8.01 4.66 -8.25
N GLN A 102 7.38 5.73 -8.76
CA GLN A 102 5.95 5.95 -8.68
C GLN A 102 5.24 5.25 -9.84
#